data_AF-H1KVX3-F1
#
_entry.id   AF-H1KVX3-F1
#
_cell.length_a   1.000
_cell.length_b   1.000
_cell.length_c   1.000
_cell.angle_alpha   90.00
_cell.angle_beta   90.00
_cell.angle_gamma   90.00
#
_symmetry.space_group_name_H-M   'P 1'
#
loop_
_entity.id
_entity.type
_entity.pdbx_description
1 polymer ?
#
loop_
_entity_poly.entity_id
_entity_poly.type
_entity_poly.pdbx_seq_one_letter_code
_entity_poly.pdbx_strand_id
1 'polypeptide(L)'
;MARWDQTMSGAAFVPSVLREGWTRLANGALRLRSGVTGLIEAPAADVPVNPRASLIIAEDSGGTRLGETTVLVTAPNPSMLKASVSCLVDPVVWTRLVGRAAFLDASDGTLTTVQPDRVALIETRSWSLANFRLVSAAWLSLNPGYYVGMTLFMALCLGLATTGLVRQLGRRNS
;
A
#
# COMPACT_ATOMS: atom_id res chain seq x y z
N MET A 1 -20.15 4.08 -68.44
CA MET A 1 -19.99 5.15 -67.43
C MET A 1 -20.12 4.53 -66.04
N ALA A 2 -19.35 5.05 -65.10
CA ALA A 2 -18.85 4.43 -63.86
C ALA A 2 -19.89 3.95 -62.82
N ARG A 3 -19.59 2.84 -62.13
CA ARG A 3 -20.20 2.35 -60.88
C ARG A 3 -19.10 2.33 -59.80
N TRP A 4 -19.09 3.29 -58.89
CA TRP A 4 -18.01 3.52 -57.91
C TRP A 4 -18.48 3.65 -56.45
N ASP A 5 -19.64 3.10 -56.07
CA ASP A 5 -20.24 3.35 -54.73
C ASP A 5 -20.31 2.14 -53.77
N GLN A 6 -19.38 1.17 -53.86
CA GLN A 6 -19.47 -0.04 -53.01
C GLN A 6 -18.31 -0.33 -52.05
N THR A 7 -17.44 0.64 -51.74
CA THR A 7 -16.37 0.42 -50.75
C THR A 7 -16.25 1.54 -49.73
N MET A 8 -17.31 1.80 -48.97
CA MET A 8 -17.20 2.50 -47.67
C MET A 8 -18.19 1.91 -46.65
N SER A 9 -17.96 0.68 -46.23
CA SER A 9 -18.59 0.08 -45.06
C SER A 9 -17.55 -0.64 -44.19
N GLY A 10 -16.45 0.06 -43.89
CA GLY A 10 -15.36 -0.43 -43.03
C GLY A 10 -15.18 0.34 -41.71
N ALA A 11 -16.01 1.35 -41.41
CA ALA A 11 -15.80 2.24 -40.26
C ALA A 11 -16.67 1.92 -39.02
N ALA A 12 -17.65 1.02 -39.14
CA ALA A 12 -18.60 0.70 -38.05
C ALA A 12 -18.23 -0.54 -37.23
N PHE A 13 -17.18 -1.29 -37.61
CA PHE A 13 -16.78 -2.53 -36.93
C PHE A 13 -15.78 -2.31 -35.77
N VAL A 14 -15.10 -1.15 -35.74
CA VAL A 14 -14.08 -0.83 -34.73
C VAL A 14 -14.65 -0.42 -33.35
N PRO A 15 -15.82 0.23 -33.19
CA PRO A 15 -16.28 0.67 -31.86
C PRO A 15 -16.91 -0.43 -31.00
N SER A 16 -17.53 -1.46 -31.58
CA SER A 16 -18.18 -2.54 -30.82
C SER A 16 -17.17 -3.57 -30.30
N VAL A 17 -16.21 -3.98 -31.12
CA VAL A 17 -15.15 -4.93 -30.73
C VAL A 17 -14.25 -4.36 -29.63
N LEU A 18 -13.96 -3.05 -29.67
CA LEU A 18 -13.23 -2.37 -28.60
C LEU A 18 -14.05 -2.25 -27.30
N ARG A 19 -15.36 -1.98 -27.38
CA ARG A 19 -16.24 -1.94 -26.20
C ARG A 19 -16.45 -3.31 -25.57
N GLU A 20 -16.66 -4.35 -26.37
CA GLU A 20 -16.81 -5.73 -25.87
C GLU A 20 -15.49 -6.31 -25.36
N GLY A 21 -14.36 -5.95 -25.99
CA GLY A 21 -13.03 -6.26 -25.47
C GLY A 21 -12.77 -5.58 -24.13
N TRP A 22 -13.20 -4.32 -23.97
CA TRP A 22 -13.04 -3.56 -22.73
C TRP A 22 -13.85 -4.15 -21.56
N THR A 23 -15.10 -4.56 -21.78
CA THR A 23 -15.90 -5.17 -20.71
C THR A 23 -15.40 -6.55 -20.31
N ARG A 24 -14.88 -7.35 -21.27
CA ARG A 24 -14.25 -8.64 -20.98
C ARG A 24 -12.94 -8.49 -20.19
N LEU A 25 -12.10 -7.50 -20.55
CA LEU A 25 -10.89 -7.17 -19.79
C LEU A 25 -11.20 -6.61 -18.41
N ALA A 26 -12.17 -5.70 -18.28
CA ALA A 26 -12.57 -5.12 -16.99
C ALA A 26 -13.08 -6.20 -16.02
N ASN A 27 -13.93 -7.11 -16.51
CA ASN A 27 -14.45 -8.21 -15.70
C ASN A 27 -13.38 -9.27 -15.37
N GLY A 28 -12.42 -9.51 -16.27
CA GLY A 28 -11.27 -10.37 -16.01
C GLY A 28 -10.30 -9.81 -14.99
N ALA A 29 -10.02 -8.50 -15.05
CA ALA A 29 -9.15 -7.80 -14.11
C ALA A 29 -9.71 -7.81 -12.68
N LEU A 30 -11.03 -7.66 -12.52
CA LEU A 30 -11.69 -7.73 -11.21
C LEU A 30 -11.63 -9.13 -10.59
N ARG A 31 -11.73 -10.20 -11.40
CA ARG A 31 -11.62 -11.60 -10.92
C ARG A 31 -10.18 -11.99 -10.57
N LEU A 32 -9.19 -11.50 -11.31
CA LEU A 32 -7.78 -11.65 -10.96
C LEU A 32 -7.45 -10.93 -9.65
N ARG A 33 -7.98 -9.72 -9.45
CA ARG A 33 -7.79 -8.97 -8.21
C ARG A 33 -8.27 -9.76 -6.99
N SER A 34 -9.49 -10.31 -7.03
CA SER A 34 -10.04 -11.06 -5.88
C SER A 34 -9.30 -12.36 -5.58
N GLY A 35 -8.79 -13.04 -6.61
CA GLY A 35 -7.99 -14.26 -6.44
C GLY A 35 -6.61 -13.98 -5.84
N VAL A 36 -5.98 -12.87 -6.22
CA VAL A 36 -4.66 -12.47 -5.71
C VAL A 36 -4.74 -11.89 -4.29
N THR A 37 -5.78 -11.12 -3.96
CA THR A 37 -5.93 -10.57 -2.59
C THR A 37 -6.17 -11.66 -1.55
N GLY A 38 -6.93 -12.71 -1.89
CA GLY A 38 -7.18 -13.83 -0.98
C GLY A 38 -5.94 -14.70 -0.70
N LEU A 39 -4.91 -14.64 -1.54
CA LEU A 39 -3.62 -15.30 -1.32
C LEU A 39 -2.66 -14.46 -0.45
N ILE A 40 -2.94 -13.16 -0.26
CA ILE A 40 -2.05 -12.19 0.41
C ILE A 40 -2.59 -11.78 1.79
N GLU A 41 -3.90 -11.86 2.02
CA GLU A 41 -4.52 -11.56 3.31
C GLU A 41 -4.22 -12.67 4.33
N ALA A 42 -3.04 -12.60 4.95
CA ALA A 42 -2.74 -13.45 6.10
C ALA A 42 -3.76 -13.18 7.22
N PRO A 43 -4.26 -14.22 7.93
CA PRO A 43 -5.12 -14.02 9.08
C PRO A 43 -4.40 -13.13 10.09
N ALA A 44 -5.15 -12.22 10.72
CA ALA A 44 -4.61 -11.33 11.75
C ALA A 44 -3.91 -12.17 12.82
N ALA A 45 -2.59 -12.03 12.93
CA ALA A 45 -1.81 -12.81 13.88
C ALA A 45 -2.20 -12.38 15.30
N ASP A 46 -2.45 -13.37 16.17
CA ASP A 46 -2.64 -13.11 17.59
C ASP A 46 -1.39 -12.42 18.14
N VAL A 47 -1.61 -11.32 18.85
CA VAL A 47 -0.53 -10.57 19.47
C VAL A 47 -0.09 -11.30 20.74
N PRO A 48 1.12 -11.88 20.81
CA PRO A 48 1.57 -12.59 22.00
C PRO A 48 1.77 -11.60 23.14
N VAL A 49 0.95 -11.71 24.18
CA VAL A 49 1.06 -10.87 25.38
C VAL A 49 2.15 -11.45 26.27
N ASN A 50 3.14 -10.62 26.64
CA ASN A 50 4.15 -11.02 27.62
C ASN A 50 3.47 -11.14 29.00
N PRO A 51 3.49 -12.34 29.65
CA PRO A 51 2.86 -12.53 30.95
C PRO A 51 3.52 -11.71 32.09
N ARG A 52 4.73 -11.19 31.88
CA ARG A 52 5.42 -10.29 32.80
C ARG A 52 5.18 -8.80 32.52
N ALA A 53 4.35 -8.47 31.53
CA ALA A 53 4.06 -7.09 31.19
C ALA A 53 3.39 -6.36 32.39
N SER A 54 4.06 -5.34 32.89
CA SER A 54 3.51 -4.44 33.92
C SER A 54 2.69 -3.30 33.31
N LEU A 55 2.90 -3.00 32.03
CA LEU A 55 2.16 -2.01 31.25
C LEU A 55 2.03 -2.44 29.79
N ILE A 56 0.85 -2.21 29.23
CA ILE A 56 0.51 -2.44 27.83
C ILE A 56 0.14 -1.10 27.21
N ILE A 57 0.74 -0.81 26.06
CA ILE A 57 0.40 0.32 25.21
C ILE A 57 0.04 -0.24 23.86
N ALA A 58 -1.13 0.11 23.34
CA ALA A 58 -1.57 -0.31 22.02
C ALA A 58 -2.17 0.88 21.27
N GLU A 59 -1.91 0.92 19.97
CA GLU A 59 -2.45 1.91 19.07
C GLU A 59 -3.32 1.21 18.03
N ASP A 60 -4.50 1.77 17.79
CA ASP A 60 -5.33 1.43 16.64
C ASP A 60 -5.58 2.68 15.80
N SER A 61 -5.25 2.59 14.51
CA SER A 61 -5.48 3.65 13.55
C SER A 61 -6.91 3.56 13.02
N GLY A 62 -7.82 4.38 13.55
CA GLY A 62 -9.21 4.45 13.09
C GLY A 62 -9.38 5.09 11.70
N GLY A 63 -8.32 5.62 11.11
CA GLY A 63 -8.32 6.24 9.79
C GLY A 63 -6.95 6.80 9.38
N THR A 64 -6.94 7.60 8.31
CA THR A 64 -5.71 8.18 7.69
C THR A 64 -5.45 9.64 8.11
N ARG A 65 -6.29 10.22 8.97
CA ARG A 65 -6.12 11.60 9.45
C ARG A 65 -5.49 11.63 10.84
N LEU A 66 -4.77 12.72 11.08
CA LEU A 66 -4.28 13.06 12.41
C LEU A 66 -5.46 13.21 13.37
N GLY A 67 -5.43 12.49 14.50
CA GLY A 67 -6.46 12.53 15.54
C GLY A 67 -7.54 11.44 15.46
N GLU A 68 -7.51 10.58 14.44
CA GLU A 68 -8.39 9.40 14.36
C GLU A 68 -7.77 8.14 15.00
N THR A 69 -6.59 8.29 15.60
CA THR A 69 -5.88 7.22 16.33
C THR A 69 -6.41 7.08 17.75
N THR A 70 -6.74 5.85 18.14
CA THR A 70 -7.02 5.52 19.54
C THR A 70 -5.82 4.85 20.17
N VAL A 71 -5.37 5.37 21.31
CA VAL A 71 -4.28 4.78 22.10
C VAL A 71 -4.85 4.22 23.39
N LEU A 72 -4.64 2.92 23.61
CA LEU A 72 -4.94 2.22 24.85
C LEU A 72 -3.67 2.15 25.69
N VAL A 73 -3.75 2.56 26.95
CA VAL A 73 -2.70 2.38 27.95
C VAL A 73 -3.32 1.70 29.17
N THR A 74 -2.86 0.51 29.52
CA THR A 74 -3.45 -0.29 30.60
C THR A 74 -2.41 -1.09 31.37
N ALA A 75 -2.73 -1.42 32.62
CA ALA A 75 -1.92 -2.24 33.51
C ALA A 75 -2.84 -3.10 34.40
N PRO A 76 -2.32 -4.18 35.02
CA PRO A 76 -3.16 -5.08 35.82
C PRO A 76 -3.79 -4.43 37.06
N ASN A 77 -3.22 -3.35 37.60
CA ASN A 77 -3.78 -2.57 38.69
C ASN A 77 -3.28 -1.11 38.70
N PRO A 78 -3.93 -0.19 39.46
CA PRO A 78 -3.59 1.22 39.43
C PRO A 78 -2.18 1.58 39.96
N SER A 79 -1.65 0.81 40.92
CA SER A 79 -0.31 1.07 41.45
C SER A 79 0.78 0.72 40.43
N MET A 80 0.62 -0.41 39.73
CA MET A 80 1.51 -0.80 38.61
C MET A 80 1.38 0.16 37.43
N LEU A 81 0.17 0.66 37.14
CA LEU A 81 -0.03 1.68 36.09
C LEU A 81 0.83 2.91 36.39
N LYS A 82 0.73 3.47 37.60
CA LYS A 82 1.47 4.66 38.01
C LYS A 82 2.99 4.44 37.95
N ALA A 83 3.47 3.33 38.51
CA ALA A 83 4.90 3.01 38.52
C ALA A 83 5.46 2.81 37.10
N SER A 84 4.75 2.04 36.28
CA SER A 84 5.19 1.74 34.91
C SER A 84 5.13 2.96 33.99
N VAL A 85 4.14 3.84 34.14
CA VAL A 85 4.10 5.11 33.40
C VAL A 85 5.27 6.01 33.78
N SER A 86 5.67 6.04 35.06
CA SER A 86 6.86 6.80 35.49
C SER A 86 8.15 6.24 34.87
N CYS A 87 8.25 4.92 34.68
CA CYS A 87 9.38 4.30 33.98
C CYS A 87 9.31 4.57 32.47
N LEU A 88 8.12 4.51 31.87
CA LEU A 88 7.91 4.73 30.45
C LEU A 88 8.36 6.13 30.00
N VAL A 89 8.06 7.18 30.77
CA VAL A 89 8.42 8.56 30.41
C VAL A 89 9.93 8.86 30.48
N ASP A 90 10.75 7.92 30.98
CA ASP A 90 12.20 8.02 30.91
C ASP A 90 12.65 8.05 29.43
N PRO A 91 13.47 9.04 29.01
CA PRO A 91 14.03 9.13 27.66
C PRO A 91 14.64 7.84 27.11
N VAL A 92 15.23 7.01 27.97
CA VAL A 92 15.83 5.75 27.56
C VAL A 92 14.76 4.71 27.14
N VAL A 93 13.56 4.82 27.71
CA VAL A 93 12.45 3.87 27.50
C VAL A 93 11.50 4.36 26.40
N TRP A 94 10.97 5.60 26.47
CA TRP A 94 9.96 6.04 25.49
C TRP A 94 10.50 6.17 24.07
N THR A 95 11.79 6.44 23.89
CA THR A 95 12.40 6.51 22.54
C THR A 95 12.45 5.14 21.84
N ARG A 96 12.26 4.04 22.58
CA ARG A 96 12.16 2.67 22.06
C ARG A 96 10.72 2.26 21.76
N LEU A 97 9.73 3.10 22.10
CA LEU A 97 8.32 2.82 21.88
C LEU A 97 7.99 2.92 20.38
N VAL A 98 7.90 1.77 19.72
CA VAL A 98 7.63 1.67 18.28
C VAL A 98 6.62 0.55 17.99
N GLY A 99 5.93 0.65 16.84
CA GLY A 99 4.98 -0.37 16.39
C GLY A 99 3.53 -0.08 16.79
N ARG A 100 2.64 -1.07 16.63
CA ARG A 100 1.20 -0.98 16.95
C ARG A 100 0.88 -1.34 18.41
N ALA A 101 1.77 -2.07 19.06
CA ALA A 101 1.65 -2.38 20.48
C ALA A 101 3.02 -2.55 21.11
N ALA A 102 3.12 -2.24 22.40
CA ALA A 102 4.31 -2.44 23.20
C ALA A 102 3.93 -2.90 24.60
N PHE A 103 4.75 -3.79 25.14
CA PHE A 103 4.62 -4.33 26.48
C PHE A 103 5.89 -3.99 27.25
N LEU A 104 5.74 -3.31 28.37
CA LEU A 104 6.82 -2.92 29.27
C LEU A 104 6.82 -3.86 30.47
N ASP A 105 8.00 -4.37 30.82
CA ASP A 105 8.27 -5.00 32.11
C ASP A 105 9.01 -3.99 32.99
N ALA A 106 8.33 -3.45 34.00
CA ALA A 106 8.92 -2.48 34.92
C ALA A 106 9.95 -3.10 35.88
N SER A 107 10.08 -4.42 35.93
CA SER A 107 11.07 -5.11 36.79
C SER A 107 12.49 -4.93 36.28
N ASP A 108 12.67 -4.91 34.96
CA ASP A 108 13.96 -4.80 34.28
C ASP A 108 14.02 -3.68 33.22
N GLY A 109 12.91 -2.98 32.98
CA GLY A 109 12.80 -1.89 32.01
C GLY A 109 12.80 -2.38 30.56
N THR A 110 12.52 -3.66 30.32
CA THR A 110 12.49 -4.21 28.97
C THR A 110 11.18 -3.87 28.25
N LEU A 111 11.29 -3.57 26.95
CA LEU A 111 10.17 -3.25 26.09
C LEU A 111 10.11 -4.26 24.94
N THR A 112 9.01 -5.00 24.85
CA THR A 112 8.72 -5.88 23.70
C THR A 112 7.69 -5.21 22.81
N THR A 113 8.00 -5.03 21.53
CA THR A 113 7.13 -4.33 20.56
C THR A 113 6.54 -5.29 19.55
N VAL A 114 5.40 -4.90 19.01
CA VAL A 114 4.68 -5.63 17.97
C VAL A 114 4.50 -4.70 16.78
N GLN A 115 4.98 -5.16 15.63
CA GLN A 115 4.98 -4.36 14.42
C GLN A 115 3.60 -4.45 13.74
N PRO A 116 3.16 -3.37 13.07
CA PRO A 116 1.91 -3.38 12.33
C PRO A 116 2.01 -4.25 11.08
N ASP A 117 0.91 -4.93 10.74
CA ASP A 117 0.80 -5.71 9.51
C ASP A 117 0.77 -4.80 8.27
N ARG A 118 0.23 -3.58 8.43
CA ARG A 118 0.16 -2.56 7.38
C ARG A 118 0.52 -1.21 7.96
N VAL A 119 1.34 -0.47 7.20
CA VAL A 119 1.71 0.91 7.52
C VAL A 119 1.07 1.82 6.48
N ALA A 120 0.38 2.86 6.94
CA ALA A 120 -0.23 3.88 6.09
C ALA A 120 0.50 5.21 6.26
N LEU A 121 0.41 6.05 5.23
CA LEU A 121 0.88 7.44 5.30
C LEU A 121 -0.22 8.31 5.90
N ILE A 122 0.15 9.15 6.86
CA ILE A 122 -0.75 10.11 7.48
C ILE A 122 -0.58 11.46 6.79
N GLU A 123 -1.69 12.09 6.42
CA GLU A 123 -1.66 13.41 5.77
C GLU A 123 -1.37 14.51 6.80
N THR A 124 -0.15 15.06 6.77
CA THR A 124 0.26 16.17 7.66
C THR A 124 0.10 17.56 7.02
N ARG A 125 0.06 17.61 5.69
CA ARG A 125 0.00 18.85 4.89
C ARG A 125 -0.88 18.60 3.67
N SER A 126 -1.55 19.65 3.20
CA SER A 126 -2.37 19.59 1.99
C SER A 126 -1.55 19.21 0.75
N TRP A 127 -2.23 18.58 -0.20
CA TRP A 127 -1.62 18.11 -1.44
C TRP A 127 -0.97 19.25 -2.24
N SER A 128 0.28 19.05 -2.66
CA SER A 128 1.01 19.98 -3.52
C SER A 128 1.88 19.21 -4.51
N LEU A 129 2.12 19.79 -5.70
CA LEU A 129 2.96 19.17 -6.75
C LEU A 129 4.40 18.93 -6.28
N ALA A 130 4.94 19.81 -5.43
CA ALA A 130 6.27 19.65 -4.85
C ALA A 130 6.35 18.43 -3.90
N ASN A 131 5.28 18.17 -3.14
CA ASN A 131 5.21 17.04 -2.22
C ASN A 131 4.83 15.72 -2.91
N PHE A 132 4.21 15.77 -4.09
CA PHE A 132 3.76 14.57 -4.80
C PHE A 132 4.88 13.55 -4.98
N ARG A 133 6.08 13.98 -5.43
CA ARG A 133 7.23 13.09 -5.60
C ARG A 133 7.62 12.37 -4.30
N LEU A 134 7.62 13.10 -3.18
CA LEU A 134 7.99 12.54 -1.87
C LEU A 134 6.94 11.55 -1.37
N VAL A 135 5.66 11.88 -1.51
CA VAL A 135 4.55 11.02 -1.11
C VAL A 135 4.53 9.75 -1.97
N SER A 136 4.69 9.87 -3.29
CA SER A 136 4.78 8.72 -4.19
C SER A 136 5.99 7.84 -3.87
N ALA A 137 7.15 8.42 -3.59
CA ALA A 137 8.34 7.67 -3.21
C ALA A 137 8.14 6.91 -1.89
N ALA A 138 7.58 7.58 -0.85
CA ALA A 138 7.28 6.95 0.43
C ALA A 138 6.25 5.81 0.26
N TRP A 139 5.20 6.04 -0.53
CA TRP A 139 4.16 5.04 -0.78
C TRP A 139 4.72 3.82 -1.53
N LEU A 140 5.53 4.03 -2.57
CA LEU A 140 6.17 2.95 -3.32
C LEU A 140 7.16 2.16 -2.46
N SER A 141 7.85 2.82 -1.53
CA SER A 141 8.75 2.15 -0.58
C SER A 141 7.99 1.25 0.40
N LEU A 142 6.77 1.62 0.79
CA LEU A 142 5.88 0.79 1.62
C LEU A 142 5.26 -0.37 0.84
N ASN A 143 5.24 -0.29 -0.50
CA ASN A 143 4.53 -1.21 -1.38
C ASN A 143 5.47 -1.80 -2.46
N PRO A 144 6.46 -2.63 -2.08
CA PRO A 144 7.50 -3.12 -2.99
C PRO A 144 6.92 -3.93 -4.16
N GLY A 145 5.84 -4.69 -3.95
CA GLY A 145 5.18 -5.43 -5.02
C GLY A 145 4.64 -4.52 -6.14
N TYR A 146 4.03 -3.40 -5.77
CA TYR A 146 3.57 -2.39 -6.74
C TYR A 146 4.74 -1.71 -7.44
N TYR A 147 5.80 -1.37 -6.70
CA TYR A 147 7.00 -0.76 -7.27
C TYR A 147 7.64 -1.63 -8.36
N VAL A 148 7.82 -2.93 -8.09
CA VAL A 148 8.40 -3.87 -9.06
C VAL A 148 7.47 -4.03 -10.27
N GLY A 149 6.17 -4.24 -10.04
CA GLY A 149 5.18 -4.40 -11.11
C GLY A 149 5.12 -3.20 -12.06
N MET A 150 5.16 -1.99 -11.50
CA MET A 150 5.10 -0.74 -12.27
C MET A 150 6.39 -0.49 -13.06
N THR A 151 7.55 -0.81 -12.48
CA THR A 151 8.85 -0.74 -13.17
C THR A 151 8.92 -1.71 -14.35
N LEU A 152 8.48 -2.97 -14.16
CA LEU A 152 8.42 -3.97 -15.23
C LEU A 152 7.46 -3.55 -16.34
N PHE A 153 6.30 -3.01 -15.98
CA PHE A 153 5.33 -2.51 -16.94
C PHE A 153 5.92 -1.36 -17.78
N MET A 154 6.58 -0.39 -17.15
CA MET A 154 7.24 0.72 -17.85
C MET A 154 8.33 0.23 -18.80
N ALA A 155 9.16 -0.72 -18.36
CA ALA A 155 10.20 -1.33 -19.20
C ALA A 155 9.60 -2.04 -20.43
N LEU A 156 8.49 -2.77 -20.24
CA LEU A 156 7.77 -3.42 -21.34
C LEU A 156 7.21 -2.40 -22.34
N CYS A 157 6.52 -1.36 -21.85
CA CYS A 157 6.00 -0.29 -22.69
C CYS A 157 7.10 0.39 -23.51
N LEU A 158 8.24 0.66 -22.88
CA LEU A 158 9.39 1.25 -23.54
C LEU A 158 9.95 0.32 -24.62
N GLY A 159 10.14 -0.96 -24.31
CA GLY A 159 10.62 -1.96 -25.27
C GLY A 159 9.69 -2.11 -26.47
N LEU A 160 8.37 -2.12 -26.24
CA LEU A 160 7.37 -2.16 -27.31
C LEU A 160 7.39 -0.88 -28.17
N ALA A 161 7.49 0.29 -27.54
CA ALA A 161 7.59 1.57 -28.26
C ALA A 161 8.85 1.63 -29.13
N THR A 162 10.01 1.24 -28.60
CA THR A 162 11.27 1.18 -29.35
C THR A 162 11.18 0.19 -30.51
N THR A 163 10.61 -1.00 -30.28
CA THR A 163 10.42 -1.99 -31.35
C THR A 163 9.48 -1.48 -32.44
N GLY A 164 8.39 -0.79 -32.07
CA GLY A 164 7.48 -0.17 -33.02
C GLY A 164 8.15 0.91 -33.87
N LEU A 165 8.94 1.78 -33.23
CA LEU A 165 9.71 2.82 -33.90
C LEU A 165 10.70 2.24 -34.92
N VAL A 166 11.50 1.25 -34.51
CA VAL A 166 12.47 0.58 -35.40
C VAL A 166 11.79 -0.08 -36.60
N ARG A 167 10.67 -0.78 -36.37
CA ARG A 167 9.89 -1.40 -37.46
C ARG A 167 9.34 -0.36 -38.45
N GLN A 168 8.89 0.80 -37.97
CA GLN A 168 8.33 1.84 -38.83
C GLN A 168 9.39 2.57 -39.67
N LEU A 169 10.59 2.76 -39.13
CA LEU A 169 11.73 3.34 -39.85
C LEU A 169 12.31 2.35 -40.88
N GLY A 170 12.46 1.07 -40.51
CA GLY A 170 12.95 0.03 -41.43
C GLY A 170 12.04 -0.17 -42.66
N ARG A 171 10.72 -0.04 -42.49
CA ARG A 171 9.74 -0.20 -43.57
C ARG A 171 9.59 1.03 -44.49
N ARG A 172 10.21 2.15 -44.16
CA ARG A 172 10.23 3.38 -45.00
C ARG A 172 11.51 3.50 -45.84
N ASN A 173 12.53 2.72 -45.53
CA ASN A 173 13.82 2.71 -46.24
C ASN A 173 13.98 1.53 -47.21
N SER A 174 12.92 0.76 -47.43
CA SER A 174 12.78 -0.21 -48.55
C SER A 174 11.77 0.32 -49.54
#